data_AF-A0A819R7L4-F1
#
_entry.id   AF-A0A819R7L4-F1
#
_cell.length_a   1.000
_cell.length_b   1.000
_cell.length_c   1.000
_cell.angle_alpha   90.00
_cell.angle_beta   90.00
_cell.angle_gamma   90.00
#
_symmetry.space_group_name_H-M   'P 1'
#
loop_
_entity.id
_entity.type
_entity.pdbx_description
1 polymer ?
#
loop_
_entity_poly.entity_id
_entity_poly.type
_entity_poly.pdbx_seq_one_letter_code
_entity_poly.pdbx_strand_id
1 'polypeptide(L)'
;MASNSRIRLVFDKDNSTKILIQIVYEISSTNICRQFNLLRSMDESVSQTIYRLTANIERVRIKEIKLNKCHRKEQTEITSNIEKQIIVVELFDSNGQTIDKNQTNKQARLNCRRLSVNGQSYNVEHNAPAIINFHSPEKILTNIITTAFVEIDYGPYKYSLFDWYVTDDVQLENDHIQWIHVHHGTFCIFHDEHVNKFVRLVCLPRNNSLREIPYNILANGYASTADAVQTIYSYCPQDYLEYDYRKALLSKEILGYHADIISLQECDTLFYQRELSLVLKQYGYLDDMKIKSSSIRKGAAIFYRTERFT
;
A
#
# COMPACT_ATOMS: atom_id res chain seq x y z
N MET A 1 -6.87 -8.05 2.30
CA MET A 1 -7.68 -6.90 2.74
C MET A 1 -6.78 -5.67 2.75
N ALA A 2 -6.80 -4.89 1.67
CA ALA A 2 -6.06 -3.63 1.62
C ALA A 2 -6.84 -2.60 2.47
N SER A 3 -6.16 -2.00 3.43
CA SER A 3 -6.67 -0.88 4.22
C SER A 3 -7.09 0.25 3.28
N ASN A 4 -8.39 0.55 3.20
CA ASN A 4 -9.02 1.63 2.42
C ASN A 4 -8.71 3.04 2.99
N SER A 5 -7.55 3.23 3.61
CA SER A 5 -7.15 4.43 4.37
C SER A 5 -6.39 5.48 3.56
N ARG A 6 -6.52 5.49 2.23
CA ARG A 6 -5.71 6.36 1.37
C ARG A 6 -6.55 7.32 0.56
N ILE A 7 -6.13 8.59 0.55
CA ILE A 7 -6.61 9.60 -0.40
C ILE A 7 -5.52 9.82 -1.43
N ARG A 8 -5.91 9.66 -2.70
CA ARG A 8 -5.03 9.89 -3.83
C ARG A 8 -5.35 11.26 -4.40
N LEU A 9 -4.43 12.21 -4.25
CA LEU A 9 -4.48 13.44 -5.01
C LEU A 9 -3.71 13.21 -6.31
N VAL A 10 -4.47 12.92 -7.36
CA VAL A 10 -3.94 12.71 -8.70
C VAL A 10 -3.93 14.06 -9.38
N PHE A 11 -2.82 14.47 -9.95
CA PHE A 11 -2.81 15.69 -10.75
C PHE A 11 -3.12 15.31 -12.19
N ASP A 12 -3.61 16.25 -12.98
CA ASP A 12 -3.66 16.04 -14.41
C ASP A 12 -2.26 16.33 -14.98
N LYS A 13 -1.77 15.47 -15.86
CA LYS A 13 -0.40 15.58 -16.41
C LYS A 13 -0.30 16.87 -17.22
N ASP A 14 0.86 17.51 -17.16
CA ASP A 14 1.29 18.63 -18.01
C ASP A 14 0.61 19.98 -17.79
N ASN A 15 1.30 20.92 -17.12
CA ASN A 15 0.93 22.35 -17.04
C ASN A 15 -0.55 22.61 -16.69
N SER A 16 -1.19 21.66 -16.02
CA SER A 16 -2.62 21.63 -15.88
C SER A 16 -3.05 22.74 -14.92
N THR A 17 -3.99 23.56 -15.37
CA THR A 17 -4.67 24.56 -14.54
C THR A 17 -5.60 23.91 -13.51
N LYS A 18 -5.53 22.58 -13.33
CA LYS A 18 -6.49 21.78 -12.59
C LYS A 18 -5.85 20.72 -11.68
N ILE A 19 -6.59 20.34 -10.65
CA ILE A 19 -6.26 19.28 -9.69
C ILE A 19 -7.40 18.26 -9.63
N LEU A 20 -7.08 16.96 -9.64
CA LEU A 20 -8.04 15.88 -9.43
C LEU A 20 -7.91 15.31 -8.01
N ILE A 21 -8.93 15.52 -7.20
CA ILE A 21 -9.01 14.99 -5.84
C ILE A 21 -9.78 13.67 -5.88
N GLN A 22 -9.14 12.55 -5.52
CA GLN A 22 -9.77 11.23 -5.42
C GLN A 22 -9.72 10.68 -3.99
N ILE A 23 -10.89 10.32 -3.48
CA ILE A 23 -11.06 9.88 -2.09
C ILE A 23 -11.99 8.67 -2.08
N VAL A 24 -11.60 7.61 -1.38
CA VAL A 24 -12.54 6.54 -1.00
C VAL A 24 -12.98 6.81 0.43
N TYR A 25 -14.26 7.10 0.61
CA TYR A 25 -14.83 7.47 1.90
C TYR A 25 -15.88 6.45 2.33
N GLU A 26 -15.77 5.99 3.58
CA GLU A 26 -16.78 5.14 4.21
C GLU A 26 -17.82 6.01 4.90
N ILE A 27 -19.06 5.92 4.41
CA ILE A 27 -20.18 6.66 4.95
C ILE A 27 -20.64 5.94 6.22
N SER A 28 -20.30 6.48 7.40
CA SER A 28 -20.59 5.86 8.72
C SER A 28 -22.07 5.56 8.97
N SER A 29 -22.99 6.20 8.25
CA SER A 29 -24.43 5.94 8.38
C SER A 29 -24.90 4.64 7.72
N THR A 30 -24.16 4.17 6.72
CA THR A 30 -24.54 3.00 5.91
C THR A 30 -23.44 1.94 5.82
N ASN A 31 -22.22 2.24 6.32
CA ASN A 31 -21.00 1.44 6.14
C ASN A 31 -20.69 1.13 4.68
N ILE A 32 -21.14 2.01 3.76
CA ILE A 32 -20.86 1.88 2.33
C ILE A 32 -19.63 2.73 2.00
N CYS A 33 -18.63 2.09 1.40
CA CYS A 33 -17.48 2.77 0.81
C CYS A 33 -17.83 3.30 -0.59
N ARG A 34 -17.57 4.58 -0.85
CA ARG A 34 -17.74 5.20 -2.17
C ARG A 34 -16.48 5.96 -2.57
N GLN A 35 -16.15 5.90 -3.86
CA GLN A 35 -15.11 6.75 -4.45
C GLN A 35 -15.71 8.08 -4.91
N PHE A 36 -15.07 9.17 -4.52
CA PHE A 36 -15.39 10.54 -4.89
C PHE A 36 -14.26 11.11 -5.72
N ASN A 37 -14.60 11.65 -6.90
CA ASN A 37 -13.67 12.31 -7.80
C ASN A 37 -14.08 13.78 -7.94
N LEU A 38 -13.12 14.69 -7.80
CA LEU A 38 -13.37 16.13 -7.91
C LEU A 38 -12.24 16.81 -8.68
N LEU A 39 -12.50 17.17 -9.93
CA LEU A 39 -11.57 17.96 -10.77
C LEU A 39 -11.83 19.45 -10.59
N ARG A 40 -10.87 20.22 -10.06
CA ARG A 40 -10.97 21.66 -9.71
C ARG A 40 -9.88 22.49 -10.35
N SER A 41 -10.01 23.82 -10.33
CA SER A 41 -8.92 24.73 -10.75
C SER A 41 -7.82 24.78 -9.69
N MET A 42 -6.57 25.03 -10.10
CA MET A 42 -5.44 25.28 -9.20
C MET A 42 -5.50 26.67 -8.57
N ASP A 43 -6.17 27.61 -9.24
CA ASP A 43 -6.29 29.00 -8.79
C ASP A 43 -7.56 29.24 -7.95
N GLU A 44 -8.46 28.25 -7.84
CA GLU A 44 -9.58 28.36 -6.90
C GLU A 44 -9.08 28.28 -5.45
N SER A 45 -9.77 29.00 -4.56
CA SER A 45 -9.49 28.96 -3.13
C SER A 45 -9.84 27.60 -2.54
N VAL A 46 -9.05 27.16 -1.56
CA VAL A 46 -9.28 25.92 -0.81
C VAL A 46 -10.71 25.83 -0.24
N SER A 47 -11.27 26.94 0.24
CA SER A 47 -12.64 27.02 0.74
C SER A 47 -13.69 26.51 -0.27
N GLN A 48 -13.55 26.88 -1.54
CA GLN A 48 -14.45 26.45 -2.60
C GLN A 48 -14.31 24.96 -2.91
N THR A 49 -13.08 24.43 -2.90
CA THR A 49 -12.82 23.01 -3.06
C THR A 49 -13.42 22.19 -1.93
N ILE A 50 -13.19 22.62 -0.67
CA ILE A 50 -13.77 22.00 0.53
C ILE A 50 -15.29 21.99 0.46
N TYR A 51 -15.90 23.13 0.11
CA TYR A 51 -17.35 23.25 -0.02
C TYR A 51 -17.92 22.25 -1.04
N ARG A 52 -17.26 22.12 -2.21
CA ARG A 52 -17.71 21.23 -3.28
C ARG A 52 -17.52 19.76 -2.93
N LEU A 53 -16.41 19.41 -2.27
CA LEU A 53 -16.18 18.05 -1.80
C LEU A 53 -17.24 17.68 -0.75
N THR A 54 -17.48 18.58 0.21
CA THR A 54 -18.54 18.44 1.23
C THR A 54 -19.90 18.23 0.57
N ALA A 55 -20.27 19.06 -0.40
CA ALA A 55 -21.53 18.95 -1.12
C ALA A 55 -21.65 17.64 -1.93
N ASN A 56 -20.56 17.14 -2.51
CA ASN A 56 -20.55 15.85 -3.21
C ASN A 56 -20.81 14.68 -2.26
N ILE A 57 -20.11 14.65 -1.12
CA ILE A 57 -20.27 13.62 -0.09
C ILE A 57 -21.69 13.67 0.47
N GLU A 58 -22.21 14.86 0.76
CA GLU A 58 -23.56 15.05 1.26
C GLU A 58 -24.64 14.55 0.30
N ARG A 59 -24.52 14.88 -0.98
CA ARG A 59 -25.48 14.40 -2.00
C ARG A 59 -25.53 12.88 -2.08
N VAL A 60 -24.38 12.21 -2.04
CA VAL A 60 -24.32 10.74 -2.05
C VAL A 60 -24.87 10.17 -0.75
N ARG A 61 -24.48 10.72 0.40
CA ARG A 61 -24.98 10.30 1.72
C ARG A 61 -26.51 10.34 1.80
N ILE A 62 -27.14 11.44 1.36
CA ILE A 62 -28.60 11.58 1.34
C ILE A 62 -29.23 10.52 0.42
N LYS A 63 -28.62 10.24 -0.74
CA LYS A 63 -29.12 9.22 -1.67
C LYS A 63 -29.06 7.82 -1.06
N GLU A 64 -27.96 7.47 -0.40
CA GLU A 64 -27.79 6.17 0.26
C GLU A 64 -28.75 5.99 1.44
N ILE A 65 -28.95 7.04 2.26
CA ILE A 65 -29.92 7.02 3.37
C ILE A 65 -31.35 6.78 2.84
N LYS A 66 -31.75 7.48 1.76
CA LYS A 66 -33.07 7.29 1.14
C LYS A 66 -33.28 5.88 0.60
N LEU A 67 -32.27 5.32 -0.09
CA LEU A 67 -32.32 3.94 -0.59
C LEU A 67 -32.46 2.91 0.55
N ASN A 68 -31.71 3.08 1.64
CA ASN A 68 -31.81 2.21 2.81
C ASN A 68 -33.18 2.30 3.50
N LYS A 69 -33.79 3.50 3.58
CA LYS A 69 -35.17 3.68 4.09
C LYS A 69 -36.22 2.96 3.22
N CYS A 70 -36.04 2.93 1.89
CA CYS A 70 -36.94 2.19 1.01
C CYS A 70 -36.83 0.67 1.19
N HIS A 71 -35.64 0.16 1.55
CA HIS A 71 -35.41 -1.27 1.75
C HIS A 71 -35.71 -1.78 3.17
N ARG A 72 -35.61 -0.94 4.21
CA ARG A 72 -35.92 -1.31 5.60
C ARG A 72 -37.10 -0.45 6.08
N LYS A 73 -38.31 -1.02 6.09
CA LYS A 73 -39.56 -0.34 6.46
C LYS A 73 -39.68 0.10 7.93
N GLU A 74 -38.70 -0.14 8.79
CA GLU A 74 -38.77 0.21 10.22
C GLU A 74 -37.42 0.73 10.72
N GLN A 75 -37.35 2.03 11.06
CA GLN A 75 -36.49 2.66 12.09
C GLN A 75 -36.52 4.20 11.94
N THR A 76 -37.49 4.84 12.58
CA THR A 76 -37.82 6.26 12.39
C THR A 76 -37.01 7.22 13.29
N GLU A 77 -36.38 6.74 14.36
CA GLU A 77 -35.67 7.60 15.32
C GLU A 77 -34.14 7.65 15.13
N ILE A 78 -33.45 6.52 14.94
CA ILE A 78 -31.99 6.48 14.72
C ILE A 78 -31.59 7.22 13.43
N THR A 79 -32.44 7.09 12.40
CA THR A 79 -32.20 7.71 11.09
C THR A 79 -32.30 9.24 11.13
N SER A 80 -33.02 9.81 12.09
CA SER A 80 -33.20 11.27 12.22
C SER A 80 -31.95 11.99 12.75
N ASN A 81 -31.16 11.34 13.61
CA ASN A 81 -29.90 11.89 14.12
C ASN A 81 -28.76 11.78 13.10
N ILE A 82 -28.76 10.70 12.32
CA ILE A 82 -27.79 10.47 11.24
C ILE A 82 -27.97 11.46 10.09
N GLU A 83 -29.20 11.85 9.78
CA GLU A 83 -29.52 12.86 8.74
C GLU A 83 -29.05 14.28 9.11
N LYS A 84 -28.77 14.56 10.40
CA LYS A 84 -28.35 15.89 10.88
C LYS A 84 -26.84 16.05 11.08
N GLN A 85 -26.06 14.98 10.95
CA GLN A 85 -24.60 15.07 11.12
C GLN A 85 -24.04 15.96 10.00
N ILE A 86 -23.38 17.08 10.34
CA ILE A 86 -22.77 17.95 9.33
C ILE A 86 -21.52 17.27 8.81
N ILE A 87 -21.35 17.14 7.49
CA ILE A 87 -20.07 16.70 6.92
C ILE A 87 -19.04 17.83 7.12
N VAL A 88 -18.00 17.54 7.91
CA VAL A 88 -16.88 18.45 8.15
C VAL A 88 -15.67 17.96 7.39
N VAL A 89 -15.11 18.83 6.53
CA VAL A 89 -13.96 18.53 5.68
C VAL A 89 -12.84 19.53 6.00
N GLU A 90 -11.68 19.02 6.39
CA GLU A 90 -10.53 19.84 6.81
C GLU A 90 -9.22 19.31 6.25
N LEU A 91 -8.34 20.21 5.85
CA LEU A 91 -7.01 19.91 5.32
C LEU A 91 -5.95 20.30 6.35
N PHE A 92 -4.91 19.50 6.48
CA PHE A 92 -3.83 19.71 7.45
C PHE A 92 -2.45 19.56 6.80
N ASP A 93 -1.49 20.30 7.36
CA ASP A 93 -0.07 20.18 7.03
C ASP A 93 0.62 19.01 7.78
N SER A 94 1.95 18.90 7.62
CA SER A 94 2.76 17.89 8.30
C SER A 94 2.83 18.05 9.83
N ASN A 95 2.58 19.26 10.33
CA ASN A 95 2.62 19.58 11.76
C ASN A 95 1.24 19.44 12.41
N GLY A 96 0.21 19.08 11.65
CA GLY A 96 -1.17 18.96 12.12
C GLY A 96 -1.91 20.30 12.21
N GLN A 97 -1.37 21.38 11.64
CA GLN A 97 -2.05 22.67 11.56
C GLN A 97 -3.02 22.70 10.37
N THR A 98 -4.12 23.44 10.51
CA THR A 98 -5.11 23.57 9.44
C THR A 98 -4.58 24.42 8.29
N ILE A 99 -4.85 23.98 7.07
CA ILE A 99 -4.53 24.70 5.83
C ILE A 99 -5.47 25.91 5.73
N ASP A 100 -4.91 27.11 5.55
CA ASP A 100 -5.68 28.34 5.34
C ASP A 100 -6.68 28.17 4.17
N LYS A 101 -7.95 28.45 4.43
CA LYS A 101 -9.06 28.27 3.48
C LYS A 101 -9.07 29.35 2.38
N ASN A 102 -8.40 30.47 2.59
CA ASN A 102 -8.33 31.57 1.63
C ASN A 102 -7.22 31.41 0.60
N GLN A 103 -6.22 30.57 0.88
CA GLN A 103 -5.14 30.28 -0.06
C GLN A 103 -5.67 29.49 -1.26
N THR A 104 -4.93 29.51 -2.37
CA THR A 104 -5.30 28.74 -3.58
C THR A 104 -4.94 27.27 -3.44
N ASN A 105 -5.59 26.41 -4.22
CA ASN A 105 -5.20 24.99 -4.31
C ASN A 105 -3.73 24.80 -4.70
N LYS A 106 -3.18 25.71 -5.52
CA LYS A 106 -1.76 25.74 -5.87
C LYS A 106 -0.85 25.92 -4.67
N GLN A 107 -1.20 26.78 -3.72
CA GLN A 107 -0.43 27.00 -2.49
C GLN A 107 -0.59 25.83 -1.53
N ALA A 108 -1.84 25.39 -1.29
CA ALA A 108 -2.15 24.29 -0.39
C ALA A 108 -1.51 22.96 -0.83
N ARG A 109 -1.28 22.76 -2.13
CA ARG A 109 -0.56 21.58 -2.66
C ARG A 109 0.81 21.38 -2.01
N LEU A 110 1.54 22.46 -1.75
CA LEU A 110 2.94 22.39 -1.33
C LEU A 110 3.08 21.76 0.07
N ASN A 111 2.17 22.09 0.98
CA ASN A 111 2.24 21.75 2.39
C ASN A 111 1.14 20.80 2.89
N CYS A 112 0.03 20.63 2.17
CA CYS A 112 -1.03 19.72 2.59
C CYS A 112 -0.55 18.26 2.57
N ARG A 113 -0.76 17.55 3.69
CA ARG A 113 -0.37 16.14 3.87
C ARG A 113 -1.50 15.26 4.37
N ARG A 114 -2.59 15.84 4.88
CA ARG A 114 -3.68 15.08 5.48
C ARG A 114 -5.03 15.75 5.20
N LEU A 115 -6.02 14.93 4.86
CA LEU A 115 -7.43 15.34 4.78
C LEU A 115 -8.19 14.64 5.89
N SER A 116 -9.09 15.36 6.56
CA SER A 116 -10.07 14.78 7.46
C SER A 116 -11.48 14.98 6.92
N VAL A 117 -12.28 13.92 6.97
CA VAL A 117 -13.72 13.96 6.70
C VAL A 117 -14.43 13.34 7.92
N ASN A 118 -15.22 14.14 8.64
CA ASN A 118 -15.88 13.72 9.89
C ASN A 118 -14.92 13.09 10.92
N GLY A 119 -13.70 13.60 11.03
CA GLY A 119 -12.68 13.06 11.94
C GLY A 119 -11.95 11.83 11.41
N GLN A 120 -12.46 11.16 10.36
CA GLN A 120 -11.70 10.11 9.66
C GLN A 120 -10.53 10.77 8.92
N SER A 121 -9.32 10.29 9.19
CA SER A 121 -8.10 10.91 8.70
C SER A 121 -7.48 10.10 7.56
N TYR A 122 -7.03 10.81 6.55
CA TYR A 122 -6.51 10.24 5.32
C TYR A 122 -5.21 10.92 4.93
N ASN A 123 -4.22 10.11 4.53
CA ASN A 123 -2.97 10.63 3.99
C ASN A 123 -3.20 11.15 2.57
N VAL A 124 -2.67 12.34 2.30
CA VAL A 124 -2.67 12.97 0.99
C VAL A 124 -1.42 12.57 0.23
N GLU A 125 -1.58 11.72 -0.78
CA GLU A 125 -0.50 11.35 -1.69
C GLU A 125 -0.59 12.19 -2.96
N HIS A 126 0.43 12.98 -3.26
CA HIS A 126 0.51 13.81 -4.47
C HIS A 126 1.18 13.04 -5.60
N ASN A 127 0.59 13.04 -6.81
CA ASN A 127 1.17 12.34 -7.98
C ASN A 127 1.52 10.89 -7.62
N ALA A 128 0.62 10.22 -6.89
CA ALA A 128 0.79 8.82 -6.55
C ALA A 128 0.82 8.01 -7.86
N PRO A 129 1.78 7.10 -8.02
CA PRO A 129 1.88 6.30 -9.23
C PRO A 129 0.62 5.43 -9.36
N ALA A 130 -0.03 5.47 -10.52
CA ALA A 130 -1.32 4.83 -10.73
C ALA A 130 -1.38 4.17 -12.12
N ILE A 131 -2.02 3.01 -12.19
CA ILE A 131 -2.32 2.36 -13.48
C ILE A 131 -3.56 3.05 -14.03
N ILE A 132 -3.45 3.66 -15.22
CA ILE A 132 -4.55 4.35 -15.89
C ILE A 132 -5.17 3.54 -17.01
N ASN A 133 -4.38 2.67 -17.66
CA ASN A 133 -4.89 1.69 -18.62
C ASN A 133 -4.19 0.35 -18.44
N PHE A 134 -4.95 -0.74 -18.62
CA PHE A 134 -4.43 -2.10 -18.54
C PHE A 134 -5.13 -2.96 -19.60
N HIS A 135 -4.34 -3.61 -20.46
CA HIS A 135 -4.83 -4.59 -21.42
C HIS A 135 -4.01 -5.86 -21.31
N SER A 136 -4.68 -6.94 -20.90
CA SER A 136 -4.11 -8.30 -20.92
C SER A 136 -4.17 -8.85 -22.34
N PRO A 137 -3.18 -9.67 -22.77
CA PRO A 137 -3.29 -10.43 -24.01
C PRO A 137 -4.51 -11.37 -23.95
N GLU A 138 -5.26 -11.46 -25.04
CA GLU A 138 -6.43 -12.35 -25.15
C GLU A 138 -6.05 -13.82 -25.27
N LYS A 139 -4.87 -14.08 -25.86
CA LYS A 139 -4.33 -15.42 -26.08
C LYS A 139 -2.90 -15.47 -25.58
N ILE A 140 -2.63 -16.43 -24.72
CA ILE A 140 -1.30 -16.69 -24.16
C ILE A 140 -0.86 -18.06 -24.67
N LEU A 141 0.31 -18.11 -25.31
CA LEU A 141 0.91 -19.33 -25.83
C LEU A 141 2.11 -19.71 -24.98
N THR A 142 2.40 -21.01 -24.89
CA THR A 142 3.60 -21.48 -24.21
C THR A 142 4.84 -21.30 -25.08
N ASN A 143 5.97 -21.20 -24.42
CA ASN A 143 7.32 -21.04 -24.95
C ASN A 143 7.52 -19.80 -25.84
N ILE A 144 6.64 -18.79 -25.69
CA ILE A 144 6.73 -17.48 -26.36
C ILE A 144 6.59 -16.37 -25.31
N ILE A 145 7.20 -15.21 -25.59
CA ILE A 145 7.11 -14.02 -24.75
C ILE A 145 5.66 -13.53 -24.70
N THR A 146 5.16 -13.34 -23.48
CA THR A 146 3.87 -12.72 -23.18
C THR A 146 4.09 -11.37 -22.51
N THR A 147 3.43 -10.34 -23.05
CA THR A 147 3.47 -8.97 -22.51
C THR A 147 2.05 -8.46 -22.28
N ALA A 148 1.86 -7.57 -21.33
CA ALA A 148 0.63 -6.79 -21.17
C ALA A 148 0.89 -5.32 -21.43
N PHE A 149 -0.12 -4.60 -21.94
CA PHE A 149 -0.08 -3.15 -22.01
C PHE A 149 -0.51 -2.57 -20.66
N VAL A 150 0.35 -1.76 -20.04
CA VAL A 150 0.11 -1.20 -18.70
C VAL A 150 0.51 0.27 -18.67
N GLU A 151 -0.42 1.17 -18.95
CA GLU A 151 -0.11 2.60 -18.87
C GLU A 151 -0.07 3.08 -17.42
N ILE A 152 1.08 3.59 -17.00
CA ILE A 152 1.31 4.09 -15.64
C ILE A 152 1.43 5.62 -15.68
N ASP A 153 0.63 6.28 -14.86
CA ASP A 153 0.76 7.69 -14.58
C ASP A 153 1.60 7.95 -13.33
N TYR A 154 2.33 9.07 -13.33
CA TYR A 154 3.22 9.51 -12.24
C TYR A 154 4.24 8.49 -11.70
N GLY A 155 4.49 7.42 -12.43
CA GLY A 155 5.47 6.39 -12.09
C GLY A 155 6.10 5.82 -13.34
N PRO A 156 7.44 5.83 -13.47
CA PRO A 156 8.08 5.19 -14.61
C PRO A 156 8.02 3.67 -14.48
N TYR A 157 7.92 2.99 -15.62
CA TYR A 157 7.95 1.53 -15.72
C TYR A 157 9.15 0.91 -15.00
N LYS A 158 10.34 1.51 -15.15
CA LYS A 158 11.59 0.99 -14.57
C LYS A 158 11.53 0.80 -13.05
N TYR A 159 10.67 1.55 -12.39
CA TYR A 159 10.55 1.55 -10.94
C TYR A 159 9.39 0.70 -10.44
N SER A 160 8.46 0.37 -11.32
CA SER A 160 7.24 -0.35 -11.00
C SER A 160 7.51 -1.86 -10.98
N LEU A 161 6.82 -2.58 -10.10
CA LEU A 161 6.99 -4.03 -10.00
C LEU A 161 5.93 -4.74 -10.83
N PHE A 162 6.34 -5.84 -11.45
CA PHE A 162 5.50 -6.68 -12.28
C PHE A 162 5.73 -8.14 -11.89
N ASP A 163 4.67 -8.77 -11.40
CA ASP A 163 4.69 -10.14 -10.92
C ASP A 163 3.63 -10.97 -11.66
N TRP A 164 4.08 -12.07 -12.25
CA TRP A 164 3.24 -13.00 -12.98
C TRP A 164 2.91 -14.21 -12.12
N TYR A 165 1.66 -14.64 -12.18
CA TYR A 165 1.14 -15.79 -11.46
C TYR A 165 0.34 -16.70 -12.38
N VAL A 166 0.29 -17.98 -12.05
CA VAL A 166 -0.61 -18.97 -12.63
C VAL A 166 -1.47 -19.61 -11.54
N THR A 167 -2.58 -20.25 -11.90
CA THR A 167 -3.38 -21.04 -10.95
C THR A 167 -2.70 -22.37 -10.62
N ASP A 168 -3.04 -22.97 -9.48
CA ASP A 168 -2.60 -24.33 -9.12
C ASP A 168 -3.30 -25.39 -9.98
N ASP A 169 -4.60 -25.21 -10.26
CA ASP A 169 -5.40 -26.14 -11.07
C ASP A 169 -6.44 -25.46 -11.99
N VAL A 170 -7.03 -26.24 -12.89
CA VAL A 170 -7.87 -25.78 -14.03
C VAL A 170 -9.34 -25.54 -13.62
N GLN A 171 -9.80 -26.12 -12.51
CA GLN A 171 -11.21 -26.10 -12.13
C GLN A 171 -11.53 -24.99 -11.13
N LEU A 172 -12.20 -23.95 -11.62
CA LEU A 172 -12.80 -22.85 -10.84
C LEU A 172 -13.96 -23.30 -9.92
N GLU A 173 -14.10 -24.60 -9.62
CA GLU A 173 -15.22 -25.16 -8.87
C GLU A 173 -15.15 -24.88 -7.36
N ASN A 174 -14.01 -24.41 -6.86
CA ASN A 174 -13.84 -23.99 -5.46
C ASN A 174 -13.64 -22.47 -5.38
N ASP A 175 -14.30 -21.83 -4.41
CA ASP A 175 -14.16 -20.41 -4.05
C ASP A 175 -12.74 -19.98 -3.62
N HIS A 176 -11.75 -20.88 -3.71
CA HIS A 176 -10.38 -20.69 -3.26
C HIS A 176 -9.38 -20.99 -4.38
N ILE A 177 -9.22 -20.03 -5.29
CA ILE A 177 -8.16 -20.04 -6.31
C ILE A 177 -6.82 -19.75 -5.64
N GLN A 178 -5.87 -20.69 -5.71
CA GLN A 178 -4.49 -20.41 -5.34
C GLN A 178 -3.72 -19.84 -6.54
N TRP A 179 -2.83 -18.89 -6.26
CA TRP A 179 -2.01 -18.22 -7.26
C TRP A 179 -0.54 -18.46 -6.97
N ILE A 180 0.11 -19.19 -7.88
CA ILE A 180 1.52 -19.54 -7.81
C ILE A 180 2.31 -18.50 -8.58
N HIS A 181 3.30 -17.87 -7.93
CA HIS A 181 4.19 -16.91 -8.59
C HIS A 181 5.11 -17.64 -9.56
N VAL A 182 5.27 -17.12 -10.77
CA VAL A 182 6.10 -17.74 -11.82
C VAL A 182 7.21 -16.85 -12.35
N HIS A 183 7.04 -15.52 -12.31
CA HIS A 183 8.05 -14.62 -12.87
C HIS A 183 7.98 -13.18 -12.33
N HIS A 184 9.16 -12.56 -12.20
CA HIS A 184 9.34 -11.14 -11.93
C HIS A 184 9.78 -10.43 -13.22
N GLY A 185 8.97 -9.49 -13.74
CA GLY A 185 9.35 -8.72 -14.93
C GLY A 185 8.19 -8.19 -15.77
N THR A 186 8.48 -7.28 -16.69
CA THR A 186 7.48 -6.66 -17.58
C THR A 186 6.91 -7.60 -18.64
N PHE A 187 7.52 -8.77 -18.81
CA PHE A 187 7.08 -9.84 -19.70
C PHE A 187 7.29 -11.18 -19.01
N CYS A 188 6.62 -12.24 -19.47
CA CYS A 188 6.80 -13.60 -18.95
C CYS A 188 6.79 -14.60 -20.11
N ILE A 189 7.60 -15.66 -20.02
CA ILE A 189 7.51 -16.81 -20.92
C ILE A 189 6.86 -17.95 -20.11
N PHE A 190 5.71 -18.43 -20.57
CA PHE A 190 5.03 -19.56 -19.93
C PHE A 190 5.52 -20.87 -20.55
N HIS A 191 5.63 -21.95 -19.78
CA HIS A 191 6.03 -23.27 -20.25
C HIS A 191 4.83 -24.21 -20.38
N ASP A 192 5.05 -25.40 -20.95
CA ASP A 192 3.99 -26.37 -21.22
C ASP A 192 3.25 -26.84 -19.95
N GLU A 193 3.89 -26.77 -18.78
CA GLU A 193 3.27 -26.99 -17.46
C GLU A 193 2.23 -25.93 -17.05
N HIS A 194 2.16 -24.83 -17.80
CA HIS A 194 1.20 -23.73 -17.61
C HIS A 194 -0.03 -23.80 -18.54
N VAL A 195 -0.09 -24.80 -19.43
CA VAL A 195 -1.25 -24.99 -20.31
C VAL A 195 -2.53 -25.17 -19.48
N ASN A 196 -3.63 -24.56 -19.93
CA ASN A 196 -4.94 -24.55 -19.28
C ASN A 196 -5.01 -23.90 -17.89
N LYS A 197 -3.98 -23.15 -17.47
CA LYS A 197 -4.02 -22.37 -16.22
C LYS A 197 -4.41 -20.92 -16.49
N PHE A 198 -5.08 -20.29 -15.53
CA PHE A 198 -5.32 -18.84 -15.61
C PHE A 198 -4.05 -18.09 -15.25
N VAL A 199 -3.83 -16.97 -15.93
CA VAL A 199 -2.68 -16.08 -15.70
C VAL A 199 -3.16 -14.82 -15.01
N ARG A 200 -2.38 -14.35 -14.03
CA ARG A 200 -2.57 -13.04 -13.40
C ARG A 200 -1.28 -12.25 -13.44
N LEU A 201 -1.37 -11.03 -13.96
CA LEU A 201 -0.33 -10.02 -13.82
C LEU A 201 -0.72 -9.09 -12.67
N VAL A 202 0.19 -8.94 -11.70
CA VAL A 202 0.11 -7.92 -10.66
C VAL A 202 1.12 -6.84 -11.01
N CYS A 203 0.64 -5.61 -11.22
CA CYS A 203 1.50 -4.44 -11.37
C CYS A 203 1.36 -3.53 -10.15
N LEU A 204 2.49 -3.24 -9.50
CA LEU A 204 2.57 -2.27 -8.42
C LEU A 204 3.26 -1.01 -8.95
N PRO A 205 2.50 0.02 -9.36
CA PRO A 205 3.08 1.23 -9.92
C PRO A 205 3.88 1.97 -8.85
N ARG A 206 5.05 2.47 -9.23
CA ARG A 206 5.98 3.17 -8.32
C ARG A 206 6.56 4.41 -9.00
N ASN A 207 6.84 5.43 -8.19
CA ASN A 207 7.48 6.67 -8.61
C ASN A 207 8.92 6.73 -8.08
N ASN A 208 9.54 7.92 -8.09
CA ASN A 208 10.88 8.13 -7.53
C ASN A 208 10.90 8.30 -5.99
N SER A 209 9.76 8.14 -5.32
CA SER A 209 9.73 8.14 -3.86
C SER A 209 10.39 6.87 -3.34
N LEU A 210 11.17 7.03 -2.27
CA LEU A 210 11.87 5.93 -1.61
C LEU A 210 11.02 5.37 -0.48
N ARG A 211 10.96 4.05 -0.39
CA ARG A 211 10.44 3.32 0.77
C ARG A 211 11.63 2.83 1.59
N GLU A 212 11.78 3.38 2.78
CA GLU A 212 12.80 2.96 3.74
C GLU A 212 12.17 2.23 4.91
N ILE A 213 12.88 1.23 5.45
CA ILE A 213 12.45 0.48 6.63
C ILE A 213 13.57 0.38 7.65
N PRO A 214 13.49 1.14 8.76
CA PRO A 214 14.26 0.84 9.95
C PRO A 214 13.54 -0.25 10.76
N TYR A 215 14.20 -1.37 11.05
CA TYR A 215 13.59 -2.46 11.81
C TYR A 215 14.57 -3.16 12.75
N ASN A 216 14.31 -3.10 14.05
CA ASN A 216 15.00 -3.94 15.02
C ASN A 216 14.33 -5.32 15.05
N ILE A 217 15.07 -6.36 14.64
CA ILE A 217 14.52 -7.71 14.43
C ILE A 217 14.72 -8.67 15.60
N LEU A 218 15.14 -8.14 16.76
CA LEU A 218 15.37 -8.89 18.00
C LEU A 218 16.30 -10.09 17.83
N ALA A 219 17.57 -9.89 18.14
CA ALA A 219 18.58 -10.95 18.05
C ALA A 219 18.20 -12.15 18.92
N ASN A 220 18.44 -13.36 18.44
CA ASN A 220 18.07 -14.58 19.15
C ASN A 220 18.67 -14.65 20.56
N GLY A 221 19.93 -14.23 20.71
CA GLY A 221 20.60 -14.24 22.01
C GLY A 221 19.95 -13.35 23.08
N TYR A 222 19.02 -12.46 22.73
CA TYR A 222 18.21 -11.70 23.70
C TYR A 222 16.86 -12.34 24.00
N ALA A 223 16.35 -13.21 23.12
CA ALA A 223 15.06 -13.87 23.28
C ALA A 223 15.18 -15.28 23.88
N SER A 224 16.34 -15.92 23.76
CA SER A 224 16.51 -17.35 24.07
C SER A 224 17.00 -17.67 25.49
N THR A 225 17.29 -16.68 26.34
CA THR A 225 17.74 -16.94 27.71
C THR A 225 16.56 -17.26 28.62
N ALA A 226 16.75 -18.16 29.60
CA ALA A 226 15.71 -18.50 30.56
C ALA A 226 15.16 -17.25 31.28
N ASP A 227 16.05 -16.32 31.64
CA ASP A 227 15.68 -15.05 32.24
C ASP A 227 14.82 -14.18 31.30
N ALA A 228 15.21 -14.04 30.02
CA ALA A 228 14.42 -13.27 29.07
C ALA A 228 13.03 -13.89 28.82
N VAL A 229 12.96 -15.21 28.70
CA VAL A 229 11.70 -15.95 28.53
C VAL A 229 10.79 -15.75 29.76
N GLN A 230 11.33 -15.82 30.97
CA GLN A 230 10.53 -15.76 32.20
C GLN A 230 10.20 -14.34 32.67
N THR A 231 11.01 -13.34 32.31
CA THR A 231 10.85 -11.97 32.83
C THR A 231 10.40 -10.98 31.75
N ILE A 232 11.06 -10.97 30.59
CA ILE A 232 10.84 -9.98 29.54
C ILE A 232 9.69 -10.41 28.62
N TYR A 233 9.66 -11.68 28.23
CA TYR A 233 8.74 -12.23 27.23
C TYR A 233 7.77 -13.28 27.81
N SER A 234 7.48 -13.21 29.11
CA SER A 234 6.66 -14.21 29.84
C SER A 234 5.22 -14.33 29.33
N TYR A 235 4.74 -13.32 28.62
CA TYR A 235 3.44 -13.30 27.96
C TYR A 235 3.43 -14.04 26.61
N CYS A 236 4.60 -14.32 26.02
CA CYS A 236 4.72 -14.92 24.69
C CYS A 236 4.95 -16.43 24.81
N PRO A 237 4.12 -17.28 24.18
CA PRO A 237 4.36 -18.72 24.12
C PRO A 237 5.75 -19.04 23.56
N GLN A 238 6.43 -20.04 24.15
CA GLN A 238 7.80 -20.40 23.78
C GLN A 238 7.93 -20.73 22.28
N ASP A 239 6.96 -21.47 21.72
CA ASP A 239 6.94 -21.85 20.30
C ASP A 239 6.98 -20.63 19.35
N TYR A 240 6.51 -19.46 19.79
CA TYR A 240 6.54 -18.23 19.01
C TYR A 240 7.80 -17.38 19.27
N LEU A 241 8.50 -17.61 20.37
CA LEU A 241 9.82 -17.05 20.65
C LEU A 241 10.95 -17.83 19.97
N GLU A 242 10.69 -19.10 19.62
CA GLU A 242 11.63 -19.95 18.90
C GLU A 242 12.16 -19.27 17.64
N TYR A 243 13.46 -19.43 17.42
CA TYR A 243 14.17 -18.58 16.47
C TYR A 243 13.74 -18.82 15.02
N ASP A 244 13.58 -20.09 14.63
CA ASP A 244 13.20 -20.46 13.28
C ASP A 244 11.77 -20.00 12.95
N TYR A 245 10.86 -20.01 13.93
CA TYR A 245 9.52 -19.44 13.78
C TYR A 245 9.60 -17.93 13.47
N ARG A 246 10.36 -17.18 14.27
CA ARG A 246 10.52 -15.72 14.09
C ARG A 246 11.20 -15.37 12.76
N LYS A 247 12.29 -16.06 12.39
CA LYS A 247 13.01 -15.80 11.13
C LYS A 247 12.14 -15.99 9.89
N ALA A 248 11.27 -17.01 9.89
CA ALA A 248 10.35 -17.26 8.79
C ALA A 248 9.37 -16.09 8.61
N LEU A 249 8.80 -15.59 9.72
CA LEU A 249 7.91 -14.43 9.69
C LEU A 249 8.64 -13.14 9.30
N LEU A 250 9.82 -12.90 9.85
CA LEU A 250 10.65 -11.73 9.52
C LEU A 250 11.00 -11.69 8.03
N SER A 251 11.41 -12.83 7.45
CA SER A 251 11.72 -12.91 6.02
C SER A 251 10.51 -12.57 5.15
N LYS A 252 9.34 -13.15 5.49
CA LYS A 252 8.07 -12.85 4.81
C LYS A 252 7.69 -11.37 4.92
N GLU A 253 7.84 -10.80 6.11
CA GLU A 253 7.50 -9.40 6.39
C GLU A 253 8.42 -8.44 5.63
N ILE A 254 9.74 -8.62 5.75
CA ILE A 254 10.77 -7.80 5.08
C ILE A 254 10.57 -7.80 3.56
N LEU A 255 10.32 -8.97 2.95
CA LEU A 255 10.04 -9.07 1.52
C LEU A 255 8.73 -8.40 1.13
N GLY A 256 7.67 -8.63 1.91
CA GLY A 256 6.34 -8.10 1.64
C GLY A 256 6.26 -6.57 1.66
N TYR A 257 7.20 -5.92 2.34
CA TYR A 257 7.31 -4.47 2.27
C TYR A 257 7.79 -3.95 0.93
N HIS A 258 8.53 -4.74 0.16
CA HIS A 258 9.14 -4.34 -1.10
C HIS A 258 9.84 -2.96 -1.02
N ALA A 259 10.61 -2.73 0.04
CA ALA A 259 11.29 -1.45 0.32
C ALA A 259 12.43 -1.16 -0.68
N ASP A 260 12.82 0.09 -0.83
CA ASP A 260 13.99 0.47 -1.61
C ASP A 260 15.27 0.40 -0.75
N ILE A 261 15.15 0.72 0.55
CA ILE A 261 16.21 0.59 1.56
C ILE A 261 15.65 -0.16 2.79
N ILE A 262 16.39 -1.14 3.29
CA ILE A 262 16.06 -1.90 4.50
C ILE A 262 17.25 -1.78 5.46
N SER A 263 17.01 -1.23 6.65
CA SER A 263 18.00 -0.99 7.70
C SER A 263 17.62 -1.81 8.93
N LEU A 264 18.32 -2.93 9.16
CA LEU A 264 18.04 -3.86 10.24
C LEU A 264 18.98 -3.66 11.43
N GLN A 265 18.43 -3.60 12.64
CA GLN A 265 19.19 -3.67 13.89
C GLN A 265 19.00 -5.02 14.59
N GLU A 266 19.98 -5.37 15.42
CA GLU A 266 20.01 -6.66 16.14
C GLU A 266 19.92 -7.88 15.21
N CYS A 267 20.46 -7.74 14.00
CA CYS A 267 20.46 -8.83 13.03
C CYS A 267 21.56 -9.82 13.39
N ASP A 268 21.21 -11.08 13.65
CA ASP A 268 22.20 -12.15 13.86
C ASP A 268 22.97 -12.47 12.57
N THR A 269 24.28 -12.63 12.68
CA THR A 269 25.19 -12.80 11.54
C THR A 269 24.85 -14.03 10.68
N LEU A 270 24.44 -15.14 11.30
CA LEU A 270 24.09 -16.35 10.55
C LEU A 270 22.78 -16.20 9.77
N PHE A 271 21.79 -15.50 10.32
CA PHE A 271 20.54 -15.23 9.63
C PHE A 271 20.75 -14.27 8.46
N TYR A 272 21.56 -13.23 8.66
CA TYR A 272 22.00 -12.35 7.59
C TYR A 272 22.67 -13.13 6.44
N GLN A 273 23.71 -13.92 6.74
CA GLN A 273 24.54 -14.58 5.72
C GLN A 273 23.84 -15.73 4.99
N ARG A 274 23.07 -16.55 5.73
CA ARG A 274 22.53 -17.82 5.20
C ARG A 274 21.11 -17.72 4.69
N GLU A 275 20.40 -16.64 5.02
CA GLU A 275 18.99 -16.48 4.63
C GLU A 275 18.76 -15.11 3.99
N LEU A 276 18.81 -14.01 4.76
CA LEU A 276 18.39 -12.70 4.26
C LEU A 276 19.19 -12.20 3.06
N SER A 277 20.53 -12.27 3.10
CA SER A 277 21.39 -11.83 2.00
C SER A 277 21.14 -12.64 0.73
N LEU A 278 21.00 -13.96 0.85
CA LEU A 278 20.75 -14.84 -0.30
C LEU A 278 19.39 -14.56 -0.92
N VAL A 279 18.35 -14.44 -0.10
CA VAL A 279 16.99 -14.20 -0.57
C VAL A 279 16.88 -12.81 -1.17
N LEU A 280 17.30 -11.75 -0.47
CA LEU A 280 17.15 -10.39 -0.96
C LEU A 280 18.00 -10.11 -2.22
N LYS A 281 19.14 -10.78 -2.41
CA LYS A 281 19.89 -10.71 -3.69
C LYS A 281 19.07 -11.19 -4.88
N GLN A 282 18.28 -12.26 -4.72
CA GLN A 282 17.39 -12.74 -5.78
C GLN A 282 16.29 -11.70 -6.13
N TYR A 283 15.96 -10.81 -5.20
CA TYR A 283 15.02 -9.70 -5.41
C TYR A 283 15.69 -8.39 -5.82
N GLY A 284 16.96 -8.42 -6.23
CA GLY A 284 17.69 -7.27 -6.77
C GLY A 284 18.27 -6.33 -5.72
N TYR A 285 18.57 -6.81 -4.52
CA TYR A 285 19.23 -6.02 -3.48
C TYR A 285 20.73 -6.31 -3.41
N LEU A 286 21.50 -5.26 -3.13
CA LEU A 286 22.83 -5.38 -2.53
C LEU A 286 22.75 -5.07 -1.04
N ASP A 287 23.78 -5.47 -0.32
CA ASP A 287 23.77 -5.48 1.13
C ASP A 287 25.16 -5.29 1.73
N ASP A 288 25.18 -4.75 2.95
CA ASP A 288 26.35 -4.69 3.80
C ASP A 288 25.95 -4.89 5.26
N MET A 289 26.82 -5.50 6.07
CA MET A 289 26.57 -5.73 7.48
C MET A 289 27.76 -5.30 8.32
N LYS A 290 27.47 -4.48 9.33
CA LYS A 290 28.43 -4.09 10.36
C LYS A 290 28.15 -4.81 11.66
N ILE A 291 29.08 -5.66 12.07
CA ILE A 291 29.01 -6.42 13.32
C ILE A 291 29.48 -5.53 14.48
N LYS A 292 28.82 -5.62 15.65
CA LYS A 292 29.11 -4.76 16.81
C LYS A 292 30.49 -5.04 17.45
N SER A 293 30.94 -6.29 17.41
CA SER A 293 32.28 -6.74 17.84
C SER A 293 32.51 -8.17 17.31
N SER A 294 33.76 -8.60 17.11
CA SER A 294 34.10 -9.96 16.63
C SER A 294 33.59 -11.09 17.53
N SER A 295 33.37 -10.82 18.82
CA SER A 295 32.78 -11.76 19.78
C SER A 295 31.24 -11.79 19.77
N ILE A 296 30.61 -10.80 19.14
CA ILE A 296 29.16 -10.61 19.11
C ILE A 296 28.64 -11.04 17.75
N ARG A 297 27.87 -12.13 17.69
CA ARG A 297 27.30 -12.68 16.44
C ARG A 297 26.06 -11.92 15.95
N LYS A 298 26.02 -10.60 16.13
CA LYS A 298 24.94 -9.71 15.67
C LYS A 298 25.44 -8.31 15.34
N GLY A 299 24.67 -7.60 14.53
CA GLY A 299 25.03 -6.27 14.06
C GLY A 299 23.86 -5.49 13.48
N ALA A 300 24.22 -4.50 12.67
CA ALA A 300 23.30 -3.80 11.81
C ALA A 300 23.55 -4.21 10.35
N ALA A 301 22.49 -4.47 9.61
CA ALA A 301 22.56 -4.79 8.19
C ALA A 301 21.79 -3.74 7.39
N ILE A 302 22.30 -3.36 6.23
CA ILE A 302 21.60 -2.53 5.27
C ILE A 302 21.44 -3.29 3.96
N PHE A 303 20.27 -3.18 3.35
CA PHE A 303 19.99 -3.68 2.01
C PHE A 303 19.41 -2.56 1.17
N TYR A 304 19.79 -2.47 -0.10
CA TYR A 304 19.29 -1.45 -1.02
C TYR A 304 19.10 -2.02 -2.42
N ARG A 305 18.06 -1.58 -3.12
CA ARG A 305 17.77 -2.03 -4.50
C ARG A 305 18.76 -1.43 -5.49
N THR A 306 19.42 -2.27 -6.29
CA THR A 306 20.42 -1.84 -7.29
C THR A 306 19.83 -1.01 -8.42
N GLU A 307 18.55 -1.19 -8.73
CA GLU A 307 17.85 -0.38 -9.74
C GLU A 307 17.64 1.09 -9.31
N ARG A 308 17.77 1.36 -8.00
CA ARG A 308 17.52 2.68 -7.38
C ARG A 308 18.81 3.36 -6.92
N PHE A 309 19.82 2.58 -6.55
CA PHE A 309 21.06 3.06 -5.93
C PHE A 309 22.28 2.38 -6.57
N THR A 310 23.36 3.15 -6.71
CA THR A 310 24.66 2.72 -7.24
C THR A 310 25.70 2.65 -6.13
#